data_AF-A0A6N2AV74-F1
#
_entry.id   AF-A0A6N2AV74-F1
#
_cell.length_a   1.000
_cell.length_b   1.000
_cell.length_c   1.000
_cell.angle_alpha   90.00
_cell.angle_beta   90.00
_cell.angle_gamma   90.00
#
_symmetry.space_group_name_H-M   'P 1'
#
loop_
_entity.id
_entity.type
_entity.pdbx_description
1 polymer ?
#
loop_
_entity_poly.entity_id
_entity_poly.type
_entity_poly.pdbx_seq_one_letter_code
_entity_poly.pdbx_strand_id
1 'polypeptide(L)'
;MLGLGVERLRADMNRLLALLFHQGVLDEQFLQLQQLQDESSPNFVSEVVNIYFQESEKLLRNLRSLLMDREFSDYKKMGVHLNQFIGSSSSIGAKRVRNVCVAFRVASEQNNRLGCLRALELLEHEYCYLKNKLHELFQIEQQRLLAAAVRYPVQH
;
A
#
# COMPACT_ATOMS: atom_id res chain seq x y z
N MET A 1 10.34 32.05 12.39
CA MET A 1 9.63 30.90 13.01
C MET A 1 9.13 29.83 12.02
N LEU A 2 9.27 29.99 10.69
CA LEU A 2 8.76 29.00 9.69
C LEU A 2 9.70 27.81 9.43
N GLY A 3 10.95 27.87 9.92
CA GLY A 3 11.91 26.77 9.87
C GLY A 3 11.47 25.52 10.63
N LEU A 4 10.85 25.75 11.80
CA LEU A 4 10.39 24.72 12.73
C LEU A 4 9.24 23.86 12.17
N GLY A 5 8.45 24.39 11.23
CA GLY A 5 7.34 23.68 10.62
C GLY A 5 7.80 22.56 9.67
N VAL A 6 8.81 22.84 8.83
CA VAL A 6 9.38 21.85 7.90
C VAL A 6 10.10 20.73 8.66
N GLU A 7 10.88 21.07 9.68
CA GLU A 7 11.56 20.07 10.53
C GLU A 7 10.57 19.20 11.30
N ARG A 8 9.46 19.78 11.78
CA ARG A 8 8.39 19.01 12.42
C ARG A 8 7.73 18.04 11.45
N LEU A 9 7.37 18.49 10.24
CA LEU A 9 6.77 17.63 9.21
C LEU A 9 7.71 16.49 8.82
N ARG A 10 9.01 16.77 8.70
CA ARG A 10 10.03 15.73 8.46
C ARG A 10 10.11 14.72 9.61
N ALA A 11 10.09 15.19 10.86
CA ALA A 11 10.09 14.32 12.03
C ALA A 11 8.83 13.44 12.09
N ASP A 12 7.65 14.00 11.79
CA ASP A 12 6.38 13.29 11.80
C ASP A 12 6.33 12.23 10.67
N MET A 13 6.82 12.56 9.48
CA MET A 13 6.99 11.60 8.37
C MET A 13 7.90 10.43 8.76
N ASN A 14 9.07 10.73 9.35
CA ASN A 14 10.01 9.70 9.78
C ASN A 14 9.43 8.80 10.87
N ARG A 15 8.67 9.36 11.82
CA ARG A 15 7.97 8.59 12.87
C ARG A 15 6.93 7.66 12.26
N LEU A 16 6.14 8.15 11.31
CA LEU A 16 5.13 7.34 10.62
C LEU A 16 5.78 6.17 9.87
N LEU A 17 6.84 6.43 9.08
CA LEU A 17 7.57 5.37 8.39
C LEU A 17 8.15 4.35 9.38
N ALA A 18 8.85 4.81 10.41
CA ALA A 18 9.42 3.93 11.43
C ALA A 18 8.36 3.03 12.07
N LEU A 19 7.17 3.57 12.36
CA LEU A 19 6.05 2.81 12.88
C LEU A 19 5.55 1.74 11.87
N LEU A 20 5.40 2.09 10.59
CA LEU A 20 4.95 1.16 9.56
C LEU A 20 5.96 0.01 9.33
N PHE A 21 7.26 0.30 9.35
CA PHE A 21 8.31 -0.72 9.28
C PHE A 21 8.34 -1.60 10.54
N HIS A 22 8.28 -0.99 11.72
CA HIS A 22 8.31 -1.71 12.99
C HIS A 22 7.13 -2.67 13.13
N GLN A 23 5.93 -2.24 12.72
CA GLN A 23 4.74 -3.08 12.70
C GLN A 23 4.74 -4.10 11.54
N GLY A 24 5.73 -4.07 10.65
CA GLY A 24 5.81 -4.97 9.48
C GLY A 24 4.74 -4.72 8.42
N VAL A 25 4.16 -3.51 8.38
CA VAL A 25 3.23 -3.08 7.33
C VAL A 25 3.99 -2.95 6.02
N LEU A 26 5.15 -2.29 6.09
CA LEU A 26 6.09 -2.07 5.00
C LEU A 26 7.37 -2.89 5.20
N ASP A 27 8.05 -3.20 4.11
CA ASP A 27 9.40 -3.77 4.11
C ASP A 27 10.37 -2.98 3.21
N GLU A 28 11.61 -3.45 3.17
CA GLU A 28 12.73 -2.78 2.50
C GLU A 28 12.45 -2.44 1.02
N GLN A 29 11.53 -3.14 0.35
CA GLN A 29 11.16 -2.81 -1.02
C GLN A 29 10.53 -1.41 -1.12
N PHE A 30 9.84 -0.94 -0.08
CA PHE A 30 9.33 0.44 -0.06
C PHE A 30 10.47 1.45 -0.01
N LEU A 31 11.57 1.16 0.69
CA LEU A 31 12.75 2.04 0.70
C LEU A 31 13.42 2.08 -0.68
N GLN A 32 13.51 0.92 -1.34
CA GLN A 32 14.03 0.85 -2.71
C GLN A 32 13.14 1.66 -3.68
N LEU A 33 11.82 1.59 -3.52
CA LEU A 33 10.88 2.41 -4.30
C LEU A 33 11.11 3.91 -4.07
N GLN A 34 11.37 4.32 -2.83
CA GLN A 34 11.71 5.72 -2.51
C GLN A 34 13.03 6.18 -3.13
N GLN A 35 14.02 5.30 -3.27
CA GLN A 35 15.31 5.63 -3.89
C GLN A 35 15.22 5.88 -5.40
N LEU A 36 14.15 5.42 -6.06
CA LEU A 36 13.90 5.67 -7.48
C LEU A 36 13.33 7.06 -7.75
N GLN A 37 12.88 7.78 -6.72
CA GLN A 37 12.36 9.12 -6.85
C GLN A 37 13.50 10.15 -6.79
N ASP A 38 13.55 11.04 -7.78
CA ASP A 38 14.55 12.09 -7.89
C ASP A 38 13.92 13.43 -8.33
N GLU A 39 14.76 14.44 -8.59
CA GLU A 39 14.32 15.77 -9.02
C GLU A 39 13.61 15.76 -10.38
N SER A 40 13.91 14.78 -11.25
CA SER A 40 13.26 14.63 -12.55
C SER A 40 11.88 13.97 -12.45
N SER A 41 11.63 13.24 -11.36
CA SER A 41 10.44 12.43 -11.13
C SER A 41 9.88 12.57 -9.70
N PRO A 42 9.61 13.80 -9.21
CA PRO A 42 9.37 14.08 -7.79
C PRO A 42 8.11 13.42 -7.19
N ASN A 43 7.20 12.90 -8.03
CA ASN A 43 5.96 12.25 -7.60
C ASN A 43 5.97 10.73 -7.78
N PHE A 44 7.08 10.15 -8.25
CA PHE A 44 7.18 8.76 -8.68
C PHE A 44 6.58 7.76 -7.67
N VAL A 45 6.95 7.88 -6.39
CA VAL A 45 6.45 6.96 -5.35
C VAL A 45 4.95 7.06 -5.21
N SER A 46 4.42 8.29 -5.17
CA SER A 46 2.98 8.53 -5.00
C SER A 46 2.17 8.03 -6.20
N GLU A 47 2.69 8.16 -7.41
CA GLU A 47 2.07 7.67 -8.64
C GLU A 47 2.03 6.13 -8.66
N VAL A 48 3.16 5.48 -8.37
CA VAL A 48 3.24 4.00 -8.30
C VAL A 48 2.30 3.45 -7.24
N VAL A 49 2.26 4.06 -6.05
CA VAL A 49 1.37 3.63 -4.97
C VAL A 49 -0.10 3.86 -5.33
N ASN A 50 -0.43 4.95 -6.03
CA ASN A 50 -1.80 5.20 -6.49
C ASN A 50 -2.25 4.14 -7.52
N ILE A 51 -1.39 3.79 -8.48
CA ILE A 51 -1.64 2.70 -9.43
C ILE A 51 -1.88 1.38 -8.69
N TYR A 52 -1.04 1.08 -7.70
CA TYR A 52 -1.22 -0.10 -6.86
C TYR A 52 -2.60 -0.14 -6.21
N PHE A 53 -3.07 0.97 -5.63
CA PHE A 53 -4.39 1.00 -4.98
C PHE A 53 -5.54 0.81 -5.97
N GLN A 54 -5.47 1.43 -7.15
CA GLN A 54 -6.49 1.27 -8.20
C GLN A 54 -6.61 -0.18 -8.68
N GLU A 55 -5.48 -0.85 -8.93
CA GLU A 55 -5.48 -2.25 -9.36
C GLU A 55 -5.90 -3.19 -8.23
N SER A 56 -5.46 -2.93 -7.00
CA SER A 56 -5.82 -3.73 -5.83
C SER A 56 -7.32 -3.70 -5.52
N GLU A 57 -8.01 -2.58 -5.76
CA GLU A 57 -9.47 -2.52 -5.61
C GLU A 57 -10.19 -3.43 -6.62
N LYS A 58 -9.70 -3.52 -7.85
CA LYS A 58 -10.24 -4.44 -8.86
C LYS A 58 -10.06 -5.89 -8.42
N LEU A 59 -8.87 -6.22 -7.90
CA LEU A 59 -8.57 -7.55 -7.38
C LEU A 59 -9.45 -7.92 -6.18
N LEU A 60 -9.60 -7.03 -5.19
CA LEU A 60 -10.49 -7.24 -4.03
C LEU A 60 -11.93 -7.51 -4.47
N ARG A 61 -12.47 -6.70 -5.39
CA ARG A 61 -13.83 -6.89 -5.91
C ARG A 61 -14.00 -8.25 -6.58
N ASN A 62 -13.02 -8.67 -7.39
CA ASN A 62 -13.06 -9.98 -8.06
C ASN A 62 -12.98 -11.14 -7.05
N LEU A 63 -12.08 -11.05 -6.06
CA LEU A 63 -11.97 -12.06 -4.99
C LEU A 63 -13.27 -12.18 -4.19
N ARG A 64 -13.87 -11.06 -3.82
CA ARG A 64 -15.16 -11.02 -3.12
C ARG A 64 -16.26 -11.64 -3.97
N SER A 65 -16.36 -11.29 -5.25
CA SER A 65 -17.36 -11.85 -6.16
C SER A 65 -17.24 -13.38 -6.28
N LEU A 66 -16.02 -13.91 -6.47
CA LEU A 66 -15.78 -15.35 -6.57
C LEU A 66 -16.11 -16.12 -5.29
N LEU A 67 -15.89 -15.49 -4.14
CA LEU A 67 -16.11 -16.13 -2.83
C LEU A 67 -17.57 -16.05 -2.37
N MET A 68 -18.33 -15.05 -2.84
CA MET A 68 -19.76 -14.92 -2.56
C MET A 68 -20.61 -15.80 -3.47
N ASP A 69 -20.10 -16.23 -4.61
CA ASP A 69 -20.72 -17.29 -5.41
C ASP A 69 -20.77 -18.59 -4.58
N ARG A 70 -21.98 -19.02 -4.23
CA ARG A 70 -22.21 -20.18 -3.36
C ARG A 70 -22.22 -21.49 -4.11
N GLU A 71 -22.54 -21.48 -5.40
CA GLU A 71 -22.70 -22.71 -6.17
C GLU A 71 -21.36 -23.23 -6.68
N PHE A 72 -20.45 -22.34 -7.12
CA PHE A 72 -19.12 -22.73 -7.63
C PHE A 72 -18.06 -21.68 -7.36
N SER A 73 -17.39 -21.74 -6.20
CA SER A 73 -16.19 -20.91 -5.99
C SER A 73 -15.05 -21.42 -6.89
N ASP A 74 -14.74 -20.68 -7.95
CA ASP A 74 -13.62 -20.96 -8.84
C ASP A 74 -12.29 -20.60 -8.15
N TYR A 75 -11.78 -21.54 -7.34
CA TYR A 75 -10.51 -21.42 -6.62
C TYR A 75 -9.30 -21.27 -7.55
N LYS A 76 -9.39 -21.74 -8.80
CA LYS A 76 -8.32 -21.56 -9.79
C LYS A 76 -8.23 -20.10 -10.22
N LYS A 77 -9.37 -19.49 -10.55
CA LYS A 77 -9.45 -18.06 -10.87
C LYS A 77 -9.10 -17.17 -9.68
N MET A 78 -9.50 -17.58 -8.47
CA MET A 78 -9.08 -16.92 -7.23
C MET A 78 -7.55 -16.91 -7.07
N GLY A 79 -6.90 -18.05 -7.34
CA GLY A 79 -5.44 -18.16 -7.33
C GLY A 79 -4.74 -17.21 -8.30
N VAL A 80 -5.31 -16.96 -9.48
CA VAL A 80 -4.78 -15.98 -10.45
C VAL A 80 -4.81 -14.56 -9.87
N HIS A 81 -5.96 -14.15 -9.31
CA HIS A 81 -6.07 -12.83 -8.68
C HIS A 81 -5.15 -12.68 -7.47
N LEU A 82 -5.00 -13.72 -6.65
CA LEU A 82 -4.10 -13.72 -5.49
C LEU A 82 -2.63 -13.63 -5.91
N ASN A 83 -2.21 -14.35 -6.96
CA ASN A 83 -0.85 -14.22 -7.49
C ASN A 83 -0.55 -12.78 -7.94
N GLN A 84 -1.49 -12.15 -8.65
CA GLN A 84 -1.34 -10.75 -9.07
C GLN A 84 -1.23 -9.82 -7.86
N PHE A 85 -2.06 -10.03 -6.83
CA PHE A 85 -2.04 -9.25 -5.59
C PHE A 85 -0.73 -9.42 -4.81
N ILE A 86 -0.20 -10.65 -4.74
CA ILE A 86 1.08 -10.95 -4.10
C ILE A 86 2.20 -10.22 -4.83
N GLY A 87 2.23 -10.28 -6.16
CA GLY A 87 3.24 -9.62 -6.98
C GLY A 87 3.21 -8.11 -6.83
N SER A 88 2.04 -7.49 -7.00
CA SER A 88 1.88 -6.02 -6.89
C SER A 88 2.13 -5.50 -5.47
N SER A 89 1.74 -6.26 -4.44
CA SER A 89 2.03 -5.88 -3.04
C SER A 89 3.51 -6.02 -2.72
N SER A 90 4.16 -7.03 -3.30
CA SER A 90 5.62 -7.18 -3.17
C SER A 90 6.32 -6.00 -3.79
N SER A 91 5.96 -5.56 -5.01
CA SER A 91 6.68 -4.50 -5.73
C SER A 91 6.65 -3.12 -5.04
N ILE A 92 5.66 -2.86 -4.19
CA ILE A 92 5.60 -1.62 -3.38
C ILE A 92 6.01 -1.82 -1.92
N GLY A 93 6.46 -3.02 -1.54
CA GLY A 93 6.83 -3.34 -0.16
C GLY A 93 5.67 -3.41 0.82
N ALA A 94 4.45 -3.68 0.37
CA ALA A 94 3.28 -3.89 1.22
C ALA A 94 3.29 -5.30 1.86
N LYS A 95 4.28 -5.53 2.72
CA LYS A 95 4.61 -6.82 3.32
C LYS A 95 3.42 -7.53 3.95
N ARG A 96 2.64 -6.82 4.76
CA ARG A 96 1.56 -7.46 5.50
C ARG A 96 0.41 -7.89 4.60
N VAL A 97 0.01 -7.02 3.67
CA VAL A 97 -0.98 -7.34 2.64
C VAL A 97 -0.54 -8.54 1.81
N ARG A 98 0.72 -8.54 1.34
CA ARG A 98 1.33 -9.67 0.63
C ARG A 98 1.19 -10.97 1.42
N ASN A 99 1.55 -10.96 2.71
CA ASN A 99 1.52 -12.15 3.54
C ASN A 99 0.10 -12.70 3.73
N VAL A 100 -0.90 -11.82 3.88
CA VAL A 100 -2.31 -12.24 3.92
C VAL A 100 -2.72 -12.87 2.59
N CYS A 101 -2.35 -12.29 1.45
CA CYS A 101 -2.63 -12.88 0.13
C CYS A 101 -1.97 -14.26 -0.05
N VAL A 102 -0.75 -14.46 0.47
CA VAL A 102 -0.09 -15.78 0.47
C VAL A 102 -0.88 -16.80 1.28
N ALA A 103 -1.31 -16.44 2.50
CA ALA A 103 -2.14 -17.32 3.33
C ALA A 103 -3.51 -17.61 2.68
N PHE A 104 -4.12 -16.60 2.06
CA PHE A 104 -5.36 -16.76 1.29
C PHE A 104 -5.16 -17.75 0.13
N ARG A 105 -4.06 -17.64 -0.62
CA ARG A 105 -3.76 -18.53 -1.74
C ARG A 105 -3.67 -19.99 -1.28
N VAL A 106 -3.01 -20.25 -0.16
CA VAL A 106 -2.95 -21.59 0.44
C VAL A 106 -4.34 -22.10 0.82
N ALA A 107 -5.18 -21.26 1.45
CA ALA A 107 -6.56 -21.64 1.77
C ALA A 107 -7.40 -21.95 0.51
N SER A 108 -7.19 -21.20 -0.57
CA SER A 108 -7.84 -21.41 -1.86
C SER A 108 -7.40 -22.72 -2.50
N GLU A 109 -6.11 -23.05 -2.46
CA GLU A 109 -5.57 -24.33 -2.99
C GLU A 109 -6.10 -25.55 -2.22
N GLN A 110 -6.42 -25.38 -0.94
CA GLN A 110 -7.02 -26.42 -0.10
C GLN A 110 -8.55 -26.49 -0.19
N ASN A 111 -9.18 -25.69 -1.08
CA ASN A 111 -10.64 -25.53 -1.16
C ASN A 111 -11.29 -25.16 0.19
N ASN A 112 -10.53 -24.49 1.08
CA ASN A 112 -10.96 -24.16 2.42
C ASN A 112 -11.78 -22.86 2.42
N ARG A 113 -13.08 -22.96 2.12
CA ARG A 113 -13.98 -21.79 2.01
C ARG A 113 -13.97 -20.90 3.24
N LEU A 114 -14.03 -21.48 4.45
CA LEU A 114 -13.99 -20.72 5.70
C LEU A 114 -12.65 -20.01 5.89
N GLY A 115 -11.55 -20.65 5.52
CA GLY A 115 -10.23 -20.04 5.48
C GLY A 115 -10.16 -18.86 4.51
N CYS A 116 -10.71 -19.02 3.30
CA CYS A 116 -10.81 -17.96 2.31
C CYS A 116 -11.64 -16.76 2.79
N LEU A 117 -12.77 -17.00 3.48
CA LEU A 117 -13.62 -15.94 4.02
C LEU A 117 -12.88 -15.10 5.07
N ARG A 118 -12.22 -15.77 6.03
CA ARG A 118 -11.39 -15.07 7.04
C ARG A 118 -10.22 -14.34 6.41
N ALA A 119 -9.59 -14.93 5.40
CA ALA A 119 -8.47 -14.30 4.71
C ALA A 119 -8.91 -13.08 3.89
N LEU A 120 -10.09 -13.10 3.28
CA LEU A 120 -10.66 -11.95 2.58
C LEU A 120 -10.95 -10.79 3.54
N GLU A 121 -11.59 -11.06 4.68
CA GLU A 121 -11.86 -10.05 5.71
C GLU A 121 -10.56 -9.40 6.21
N LEU A 122 -9.56 -10.22 6.54
CA LEU A 122 -8.26 -9.72 6.97
C LEU A 122 -7.55 -8.94 5.86
N LEU A 123 -7.65 -9.39 4.60
CA LEU A 123 -7.03 -8.71 3.46
C LEU A 123 -7.63 -7.31 3.27
N GLU A 124 -8.95 -7.18 3.36
CA GLU A 124 -9.65 -5.89 3.25
C GLU A 124 -9.26 -4.95 4.39
N HIS A 125 -9.12 -5.47 5.61
CA HIS A 125 -8.65 -4.70 6.75
C HIS A 125 -7.21 -4.17 6.54
N GLU A 126 -6.27 -5.06 6.20
CA GLU A 126 -4.87 -4.65 6.01
C GLU A 126 -4.66 -3.74 4.80
N TYR A 127 -5.43 -3.95 3.73
CA TYR A 127 -5.46 -3.06 2.58
C TYR A 127 -5.91 -1.65 2.97
N CYS A 128 -7.02 -1.54 3.73
CA CYS A 128 -7.54 -0.25 4.18
C CYS A 128 -6.55 0.46 5.11
N TYR A 129 -5.95 -0.28 6.05
CA TYR A 129 -4.94 0.24 6.95
C TYR A 129 -3.74 0.82 6.18
N LEU A 130 -3.19 0.06 5.23
CA LEU A 130 -2.09 0.50 4.37
C LEU A 130 -2.48 1.75 3.58
N LYS A 131 -3.66 1.76 2.94
CA LYS A 131 -4.15 2.88 2.14
C LYS A 131 -4.23 4.17 2.94
N ASN A 132 -4.82 4.11 4.13
CA ASN A 132 -4.96 5.27 5.00
C ASN A 132 -3.58 5.80 5.45
N LYS A 133 -2.65 4.90 5.78
CA LYS A 133 -1.31 5.29 6.26
C LYS A 133 -0.41 5.86 5.17
N LEU A 134 -0.45 5.31 3.96
CA LEU A 134 0.27 5.90 2.82
C LEU A 134 -0.37 7.21 2.37
N HIS A 135 -1.68 7.36 2.48
CA HIS A 135 -2.32 8.65 2.23
C HIS A 135 -1.88 9.73 3.23
N GLU A 136 -1.85 9.40 4.53
CA GLU A 136 -1.30 10.27 5.58
C GLU A 136 0.16 10.66 5.30
N LEU A 137 0.99 9.69 4.89
CA LEU A 137 2.38 9.93 4.52
C LEU A 137 2.52 10.95 3.37
N PHE A 138 1.75 10.78 2.30
CA PHE A 138 1.82 11.68 1.14
C PHE A 138 1.25 13.07 1.41
N GLN A 139 0.25 13.18 2.30
CA GLN A 139 -0.24 14.48 2.76
C GLN A 139 0.84 15.26 3.52
N ILE A 140 1.57 14.59 4.42
CA ILE A 140 2.68 15.21 5.17
C ILE A 140 3.78 15.66 4.19
N GLU A 141 4.13 14.84 3.21
CA GLU A 141 5.15 15.18 2.21
C GLU A 141 4.72 16.38 1.35
N GLN A 142 3.46 16.43 0.92
CA GLN A 142 2.93 17.57 0.18
C GLN A 142 2.97 18.87 1.01
N GLN A 143 2.58 18.82 2.29
CA GLN A 143 2.66 19.97 3.19
C GLN A 143 4.10 20.45 3.37
N ARG A 144 5.05 19.50 3.45
CA ARG A 144 6.49 19.80 3.58
C ARG A 144 7.01 20.53 2.34
N LEU A 145 6.64 20.07 1.14
CA LEU A 145 7.02 20.69 -0.12
C LEU A 145 6.45 22.11 -0.25
N LEU A 146 5.17 22.31 0.07
CA LEU A 146 4.55 23.64 0.06
C LEU A 146 5.21 24.60 1.05
N ALA A 147 5.51 24.15 2.26
CA ALA A 147 6.20 24.95 3.28
C ALA A 147 7.66 25.29 2.89
N ALA A 148 8.32 24.45 2.09
CA ALA A 148 9.65 24.73 1.54
C ALA A 148 9.61 25.72 0.38
N ALA A 149 8.62 25.63 -0.51
CA ALA A 149 8.45 26.54 -1.65
C ALA A 149 8.18 27.99 -1.24
N VAL A 150 7.45 28.22 -0.14
CA VAL A 150 7.21 29.57 0.41
C VAL A 150 8.51 30.28 0.85
N ARG A 151 9.63 29.56 1.01
CA ARG A 151 10.94 30.17 1.33
C ARG A 151 11.63 30.87 0.14
N TYR A 152 11.22 30.59 -1.09
CA TYR A 152 11.82 31.18 -2.30
C TYR A 152 10.76 31.85 -3.17
N PRO A 153 10.36 33.11 -2.90
CA PRO A 153 9.82 33.93 -3.97
C PRO A 153 10.95 34.15 -4.98
N VAL A 154 10.76 33.62 -6.19
CA VAL A 154 11.58 33.96 -7.36
C VAL A 154 11.51 35.47 -7.52
N GLN A 155 12.58 36.17 -7.16
CA GLN A 155 12.72 37.58 -7.51
C GLN A 155 13.02 37.63 -9.00
N HIS A 156 12.10 38.22 -9.75
CA HIS A 156 12.20 38.47 -11.19
C HIS A 156 13.41 39.31 -11.55
#